data_AF-A0A0R1MUC1-F1
#
_entry.id   AF-A0A0R1MUC1-F1
#
_cell.length_a   1.000
_cell.length_b   1.000
_cell.length_c   1.000
_cell.angle_alpha   90.00
_cell.angle_beta   90.00
_cell.angle_gamma   90.00
#
_symmetry.space_group_name_H-M   'P 1'
#
loop_
_entity.id
_entity.type
_entity.pdbx_description
1 polymer ?
#
loop_
_entity_poly.entity_id
_entity_poly.type
_entity_poly.pdbx_seq_one_letter_code
_entity_poly.pdbx_strand_id
1 'polypeptide(L)' 'MSEIAGMALNRLINDHDFPIAVKRDILSRLQSNQLGNNDEHAKEAYVWQQVRYLENWLKLKGE' A
#
# COMPACT_ATOMS: atom_id res chain seq x y z
N MET A 1 0.17 12.53 7.20
CA MET A 1 -0.21 11.55 6.13
C MET A 1 -1.51 12.03 5.52
N SER A 2 -1.54 12.38 4.23
CA SER A 2 -2.82 12.65 3.57
C SER A 2 -3.71 11.41 3.70
N GLU A 3 -4.93 11.63 4.17
CA GLU A 3 -5.92 10.59 4.46
C GLU A 3 -6.24 9.74 3.22
N ILE A 4 -5.99 10.26 2.02
CA ILE A 4 -6.41 9.69 0.74
C ILE A 4 -5.66 8.40 0.40
N ALA A 5 -4.32 8.41 0.47
CA ALA A 5 -3.51 7.25 0.07
C ALA A 5 -3.68 6.06 1.02
N GLY A 6 -3.76 6.35 2.33
CA GLY A 6 -4.00 5.34 3.36
C GLY A 6 -5.39 4.70 3.25
N MET A 7 -6.42 5.52 2.96
CA MET A 7 -7.77 5.01 2.71
C MET A 7 -7.85 4.13 1.46
N ALA A 8 -7.19 4.52 0.36
CA ALA A 8 -7.15 3.72 -0.87
C ALA A 8 -6.50 2.35 -0.62
N LEU A 9 -5.37 2.33 0.10
CA LEU A 9 -4.71 1.07 0.46
C LEU A 9 -5.60 0.19 1.34
N ASN A 10 -6.20 0.76 2.39
CA ASN A 10 -7.08 0.01 3.29
C ASN A 10 -8.29 -0.55 2.54
N ARG A 11 -8.87 0.21 1.61
CA ARG A 11 -9.94 -0.27 0.74
C ARG A 11 -9.49 -1.50 -0.04
N LEU A 12 -8.37 -1.44 -0.74
CA LEU A 12 -7.87 -2.59 -1.51
C LEU A 12 -7.68 -3.83 -0.63
N ILE A 13 -7.02 -3.68 0.53
CA ILE A 13 -6.73 -4.81 1.43
C ILE A 13 -7.99 -5.47 2.00
N ASN A 14 -9.05 -4.69 2.21
CA ASN A 14 -10.32 -5.16 2.76
C ASN A 14 -11.27 -5.71 1.70
N ASP A 15 -11.26 -5.13 0.49
CA ASP A 15 -12.19 -5.49 -0.59
C ASP A 15 -11.69 -6.69 -1.41
N HIS A 16 -10.39 -7.03 -1.32
CA HIS A 16 -9.78 -8.12 -2.09
C HIS A 16 -8.96 -9.10 -1.24
N ASP A 17 -8.96 -10.35 -1.66
CA ASP A 17 -8.19 -11.41 -1.01
C ASP A 17 -6.75 -11.50 -1.52
N PHE A 18 -5.87 -10.75 -0.86
CA PHE A 18 -4.42 -10.90 -1.05
C PHE A 18 -3.82 -12.01 -0.17
N PRO A 19 -2.83 -12.77 -0.67
CA PRO A 19 -2.08 -13.71 0.15
C PRO A 19 -1.48 -13.06 1.40
N ILE A 20 -1.43 -13.80 2.52
CA ILE A 20 -0.88 -13.31 3.79
C ILE A 20 0.55 -12.77 3.62
N ALA A 21 1.37 -13.43 2.79
CA ALA A 21 2.73 -12.99 2.49
C ALA A 21 2.75 -11.59 1.86
N VAL A 22 1.83 -11.30 0.93
CA VAL A 22 1.71 -9.99 0.28
C VAL A 22 1.25 -8.93 1.28
N LYS A 23 0.22 -9.24 2.09
CA LYS A 23 -0.26 -8.33 3.14
C LYS A 23 0.86 -7.97 4.14
N ARG A 24 1.66 -8.96 4.58
CA ARG A 24 2.80 -8.74 5.49
C ARG A 24 3.92 -7.91 4.87
N ASP A 25 4.28 -8.18 3.62
CA ASP A 25 5.33 -7.43 2.91
C ASP A 25 4.97 -5.94 2.79
N ILE A 26 3.73 -5.63 2.38
CA ILE A 26 3.24 -4.26 2.28
C ILE A 26 3.27 -3.55 3.63
N LEU A 27 2.77 -4.18 4.69
CA LEU A 27 2.79 -3.59 6.03
C LEU A 27 4.22 -3.31 6.52
N SER A 28 5.16 -4.23 6.28
CA SER A 28 6.57 -4.06 6.65
C SER A 28 7.23 -2.90 5.91
N ARG A 29 6.96 -2.75 4.61
CA ARG A 29 7.44 -1.63 3.79
C ARG A 29 6.90 -0.29 4.26
N LEU A 30 5.61 -0.23 4.60
CA LEU A 30 4.96 0.98 5.10
C LEU A 30 5.53 1.40 6.46
N GLN A 31 5.73 0.45 7.38
CA GLN A 31 6.37 0.70 8.67
C GLN A 31 7.81 1.21 8.49
N SER A 32 8.59 0.58 7.61
CA SER A 32 9.97 0.98 7.33
C SER A 32 10.05 2.40 6.77
N ASN A 33 9.15 2.76 5.84
CA ASN A 33 9.10 4.10 5.27
C ASN A 33 8.63 5.16 6.28
N GLN A 34 7.74 4.81 7.23
CA GLN A 34 7.35 5.72 8.31
C GLN A 34 8.52 6.06 9.25
N LEU A 35 9.40 5.09 9.51
CA LEU A 35 10.56 5.23 10.40
C LEU A 35 11.76 5.93 9.74
N GLY A 36 11.96 5.75 8.44
CA GLY A 36 13.15 6.23 7.72
C GLY A 36 12.99 7.57 6.99
N ASN A 37 11.77 8.11 6.89
CA ASN A 37 11.48 9.28 6.08
C ASN A 37 10.94 10.41 6.96
N ASN A 38 11.39 11.65 6.79
CA ASN A 38 10.87 12.81 7.52
C ASN A 38 10.00 13.72 6.63
N ASP A 39 9.99 13.46 5.33
CA ASP A 39 9.17 14.18 4.36
C ASP A 39 7.79 13.53 4.22
N GLU A 40 6.73 14.31 4.48
CA GLU A 40 5.35 13.81 4.42
C GLU A 40 4.88 13.48 3.00
N HIS A 41 5.34 14.23 1.99
CA HIS A 41 5.01 13.97 0.58
C HIS A 41 5.68 12.69 0.09
N ALA A 42 6.94 12.47 0.47
CA ALA A 42 7.65 11.23 0.18
C ALA A 42 6.98 10.03 0.86
N LYS A 43 6.49 10.19 2.10
CA LYS A 43 5.70 9.16 2.78
C LYS A 43 4.44 8.81 2.00
N GLU A 44 3.70 9.81 1.56
CA GLU A 44 2.46 9.60 0.81
C GLU A 44 2.73 8.96 -0.56
N ALA A 45 3.74 9.42 -1.29
CA ALA A 45 4.12 8.85 -2.57
C ALA A 45 4.48 7.35 -2.45
N TYR A 46 5.13 6.97 -1.35
CA TYR A 46 5.44 5.58 -1.06
C TYR A 46 4.20 4.73 -0.77
N VAL A 47 3.19 5.28 -0.10
CA VAL A 47 1.89 4.60 0.10
C VAL A 47 1.23 4.35 -1.26
N TRP A 48 1.22 5.35 -2.15
CA TRP A 48 0.71 5.20 -3.51
C TRP A 48 1.43 4.15 -4.35
N GLN A 49 2.73 3.94 -4.13
CA GLN A 49 3.44 2.84 -4.78
C GLN A 49 2.89 1.47 -4.36
N GLN A 50 2.53 1.30 -3.08
CA GLN A 50 1.93 0.04 -2.61
C GLN A 50 0.52 -0.16 -3.16
N VAL A 51 -0.27 0.93 -3.25
CA VAL A 51 -1.59 0.91 -3.89
C VAL A 51 -1.48 0.41 -5.34
N ARG A 52 -0.61 1.02 -6.16
CA ARG A 52 -0.43 0.62 -7.56
C ARG A 52 0.08 -0.81 -7.71
N TYR A 53 0.92 -1.26 -6.78
CA TYR A 53 1.39 -2.65 -6.77
C TYR A 53 0.21 -3.63 -6.59
N LEU A 54 -0.70 -3.35 -5.65
CA LEU A 54 -1.90 -4.15 -5.43
C LEU A 54 -2.87 -4.05 -6.61
N GLU A 55 -3.11 -2.87 -7.16
CA GLU A 55 -3.96 -2.70 -8.35
C GLU A 55 -3.43 -3.49 -9.55
N ASN A 56 -2.11 -3.49 -9.77
CA ASN A 56 -1.50 -4.27 -10.83
C ASN A 56 -1.59 -5.78 -10.57
N TRP A 57 -1.51 -6.21 -9.31
CA TRP A 57 -1.74 -7.61 -8.94
C TRP A 57 -3.14 -8.06 -9.33
N LEU A 58 -4.17 -7.27 -9.01
CA LEU A 58 -5.57 -7.56 -9.35
C LEU A 58 -5.76 -7.65 -10.87
N LYS A 59 -5.23 -6.67 -11.61
CA LYS A 59 -5.26 -6.69 -13.09
C LYS A 59 -4.64 -7.96 -13.68
N LEU A 60 -3.53 -8.45 -13.13
CA LEU A 60 -2.88 -9.69 -13.58
C LEU A 60 -3.69 -10.95 -13.21
N LYS A 61 -4.49 -10.89 -12.15
CA LYS A 61 -5.40 -11.96 -11.74
C LYS A 61 -6.71 -11.97 -12.56
N GLY A 62 -7.00 -10.88 -13.28
CA GLY A 62 -8.27 -10.71 -14.01
C GLY A 62 -9.39 -10.15 -13.14
N GLU A 63 -9.05 -9.50 -12.01
CA GLU A 63 -9.95 -8.76 -11.13
C GLU A 63 -9.90 -7.26 -11.41
#